data_AF-A0A1A8NAR6-F1
#
_entry.id   AF-A0A1A8NAR6-F1
#
_cell.length_a   1.000
_cell.length_b   1.000
_cell.length_c   1.000
_cell.angle_alpha   90.00
_cell.angle_beta   90.00
_cell.angle_gamma   90.00
#
_symmetry.space_group_name_H-M   'P 1'
#
loop_
_entity.id
_entity.type
_entity.pdbx_description
1 polymer ?
#
loop_
_entity_poly.entity_id
_entity_poly.type
_entity_poly.pdbx_seq_one_letter_code
_entity_poly.pdbx_strand_id
1 'polypeptide(L)'
;LTLGPDLASNQKEIGKFSQKDAQVYADFVVLLEKLAGAIHPLLDSPPVDVPGVLAGSLRKRMTAAKTLIPSIKCGLSLGKNIPEFYEIITAPIMKILARWFESEPLKATLATDGVIGAMTSPSNPGSGYVLLHHVMG
;
A
#
# COMPACT_ATOMS: atom_id res chain seq x y z
N LEU A 1 12.36 5.62 18.64
CA LEU A 1 12.85 4.90 17.45
C LEU A 1 13.02 5.93 16.34
N THR A 2 14.15 5.94 15.65
CA THR A 2 14.40 6.86 14.55
C THR A 2 14.57 6.04 13.28
N LEU A 3 13.74 6.33 12.27
CA LEU A 3 13.81 5.71 10.96
C LEU A 3 14.19 6.77 9.93
N GLY A 4 14.97 6.38 8.93
CA GLY A 4 15.44 7.24 7.85
C GLY A 4 15.52 6.48 6.52
N PRO A 5 16.21 7.04 5.51
CA PRO A 5 16.30 6.43 4.18
C PRO A 5 17.22 5.20 4.12
N ASP A 6 18.13 5.04 5.10
CA ASP A 6 19.08 3.93 5.11
C ASP A 6 18.51 2.70 5.83
N LEU A 7 18.26 1.63 5.08
CA LEU A 7 17.70 0.39 5.60
C LEU A 7 18.58 -0.23 6.69
N ALA A 8 19.90 -0.22 6.53
CA ALA A 8 20.81 -0.82 7.50
C ALA A 8 20.77 -0.09 8.86
N SER A 9 20.70 1.24 8.85
CA SER A 9 20.51 2.05 10.05
C SER A 9 19.15 1.78 10.69
N ASN A 10 18.08 1.68 9.89
CA ASN A 10 16.75 1.34 10.39
C ASN A 10 16.74 -0.03 11.09
N GLN A 11 17.35 -1.05 10.49
CA GLN A 11 17.45 -2.38 11.10
C GLN A 11 18.24 -2.36 12.40
N LYS A 12 19.33 -1.57 12.49
CA LYS A 12 20.09 -1.41 13.74
C LYS A 12 19.25 -0.74 14.83
N GLU A 13 18.49 0.31 14.50
CA GLU A 13 17.61 1.01 15.43
C GLU A 13 16.46 0.12 15.92
N ILE A 14 15.82 -0.63 15.00
CA ILE A 14 14.76 -1.60 15.33
C ILE A 14 15.33 -2.73 16.19
N GLY A 15 16.54 -3.21 15.88
CA GLY A 15 17.21 -4.30 16.58
C GLY A 15 17.45 -4.04 18.07
N LYS A 16 17.45 -2.75 18.50
CA LYS A 16 17.48 -2.38 19.92
C LYS A 16 16.22 -2.81 20.69
N PHE A 17 15.11 -3.02 19.98
CA PHE A 17 13.81 -3.41 20.54
C PHE A 17 13.40 -4.84 20.14
N SER A 18 13.69 -5.27 18.91
CA SER A 18 13.53 -6.66 18.46
C SER A 18 14.44 -6.97 17.27
N GLN A 19 15.27 -8.01 17.41
CA GLN A 19 16.11 -8.53 16.33
C GLN A 19 15.29 -9.20 15.22
N LYS A 20 14.15 -9.80 15.58
CA LYS A 20 13.24 -10.44 14.63
C LYS A 20 12.57 -9.39 13.75
N ASP A 21 12.06 -8.32 14.36
CA ASP A 21 11.47 -7.21 13.60
C ASP A 21 12.49 -6.55 12.67
N ALA A 22 13.73 -6.40 13.12
CA ALA A 22 14.80 -5.84 12.30
C ALA A 22 15.07 -6.67 11.04
N GLN A 23 15.06 -8.00 11.16
CA GLN A 23 15.25 -8.90 10.02
C GLN A 23 14.10 -8.81 9.02
N VAL A 24 12.86 -8.81 9.52
CA VAL A 24 11.65 -8.85 8.69
C VAL A 24 11.28 -7.47 8.11
N TYR A 25 11.78 -6.37 8.69
CA TYR A 25 11.48 -5.00 8.26
C TYR A 25 11.81 -4.75 6.77
N ALA A 26 12.88 -5.34 6.25
CA ALA A 26 13.24 -5.22 4.83
C ALA A 26 12.15 -5.80 3.91
N ASP A 27 11.62 -6.97 4.25
CA ASP A 27 10.56 -7.63 3.47
C ASP A 27 9.26 -6.82 3.52
N PHE A 28 8.97 -6.20 4.66
CA PHE A 28 7.82 -5.31 4.82
C PHE A 28 7.92 -4.08 3.91
N VAL A 29 9.09 -3.43 3.86
CA VAL A 29 9.33 -2.27 2.97
C VAL A 29 9.19 -2.69 1.50
N VAL A 30 9.79 -3.80 1.10
CA VAL A 30 9.67 -4.34 -0.27
C VAL A 30 8.21 -4.62 -0.64
N LEU A 31 7.41 -5.15 0.29
CA LEU A 31 5.97 -5.33 0.07
C LEU A 31 5.29 -3.98 -0.17
N LEU A 32 5.51 -2.99 0.70
CA LEU A 32 4.88 -1.67 0.56
C LEU A 32 5.25 -0.99 -0.76
N GLU A 33 6.53 -0.99 -1.14
CA GLU A 33 7.01 -0.43 -2.41
C GLU A 33 6.37 -1.13 -3.61
N LYS A 34 6.24 -2.46 -3.56
CA LYS A 34 5.56 -3.22 -4.61
C LYS A 34 4.09 -2.83 -4.73
N LEU A 35 3.39 -2.72 -3.60
CA LEU A 35 1.97 -2.33 -3.57
C LEU A 35 1.78 -0.89 -4.08
N ALA A 36 2.61 0.04 -3.64
CA ALA A 36 2.57 1.44 -4.08
C ALA A 36 2.88 1.57 -5.58
N GLY A 37 3.95 0.92 -6.05
CA GLY A 37 4.33 0.94 -7.47
C GLY A 37 3.28 0.29 -8.38
N ALA A 38 2.55 -0.72 -7.89
CA ALA A 38 1.51 -1.36 -8.68
C ALA A 38 0.31 -0.45 -8.97
N ILE A 39 -0.02 0.47 -8.06
CA ILE A 39 -1.16 1.37 -8.28
C ILE A 39 -0.80 2.64 -9.04
N HIS A 40 0.49 2.96 -9.19
CA HIS A 40 0.94 4.17 -9.86
C HIS A 40 0.26 4.43 -11.22
N PRO A 41 0.05 3.42 -12.11
CA PRO A 41 -0.67 3.64 -13.37
C PRO A 41 -2.12 4.11 -13.20
N LEU A 42 -2.77 3.85 -12.06
CA LEU A 42 -4.14 4.25 -11.77
C LEU A 42 -4.26 5.71 -11.37
N LEU A 43 -3.21 6.29 -10.78
CA LEU A 43 -3.26 7.64 -10.20
C LEU A 43 -3.41 8.73 -11.29
N ASP A 44 -2.72 8.57 -12.41
CA ASP A 44 -2.74 9.53 -13.54
C ASP A 44 -3.70 9.13 -14.68
N SER A 45 -4.43 8.03 -14.51
CA SER A 45 -5.30 7.49 -15.56
C SER A 45 -6.76 7.87 -15.35
N PRO A 46 -7.54 8.06 -16.43
CA PRO A 46 -8.99 8.22 -16.30
C PRO A 46 -9.61 6.97 -15.68
N PRO A 47 -10.70 7.11 -14.89
CA PRO A 47 -11.42 5.97 -14.36
C PRO A 47 -12.01 5.13 -15.49
N VAL A 48 -12.26 3.85 -15.19
CA VAL A 48 -12.84 2.91 -16.17
C VAL A 48 -14.22 3.40 -16.62
N ASP A 49 -14.40 3.58 -17.92
CA ASP A 49 -15.69 3.93 -18.54
C ASP A 49 -16.58 2.68 -18.66
N VAL A 50 -17.12 2.22 -17.54
CA VAL A 50 -17.99 1.03 -17.48
C VAL A 50 -19.20 1.14 -18.43
N PRO A 51 -19.95 2.26 -18.47
CA PRO A 51 -21.05 2.40 -19.42
C PRO A 51 -20.60 2.34 -20.88
N GLY A 52 -19.46 2.95 -21.22
CA GLY A 52 -18.90 2.93 -22.57
C GLY A 52 -18.37 1.57 -23.03
N VAL A 53 -17.92 0.71 -22.10
CA VAL A 53 -17.52 -0.68 -22.39
C VAL A 53 -18.75 -1.56 -22.66
N LEU A 54 -19.82 -1.38 -21.88
CA LEU A 54 -21.01 -2.21 -21.91
C LEU A 54 -22.02 -1.79 -23.00
N ALA A 55 -22.07 -0.51 -23.37
CA ALA A 55 -23.07 0.03 -24.30
C ALA A 55 -22.48 1.00 -25.34
N GLY A 56 -23.02 0.95 -26.55
CA GLY A 56 -22.70 1.88 -27.64
C GLY A 56 -22.06 1.22 -28.87
N SER A 57 -21.61 2.05 -29.80
CA SER A 57 -20.99 1.59 -31.05
C SER A 57 -19.64 0.89 -30.79
N LEU A 58 -19.23 0.01 -31.71
CA LEU A 58 -17.93 -0.68 -31.67
C LEU A 58 -16.74 0.28 -31.44
N ARG A 59 -16.76 1.46 -32.07
CA ARG A 59 -15.73 2.49 -31.90
C ARG A 59 -15.72 3.05 -30.47
N LYS A 60 -16.89 3.30 -29.88
CA LYS A 60 -17.01 3.79 -28.50
C LYS A 60 -16.52 2.75 -27.50
N ARG A 61 -16.89 1.48 -27.71
CA ARG A 61 -16.44 0.35 -26.88
C ARG A 61 -14.92 0.15 -26.94
N MET A 62 -14.31 0.30 -28.13
CA MET A 62 -12.85 0.21 -28.28
C MET A 62 -12.13 1.34 -27.53
N THR A 63 -12.64 2.57 -27.60
CA THR A 63 -12.07 3.69 -26.84
C THR A 63 -12.23 3.48 -25.34
N ALA A 64 -13.41 3.06 -24.89
CA ALA A 64 -13.67 2.77 -23.49
C ALA A 64 -12.81 1.60 -22.98
N ALA A 65 -12.55 0.57 -23.79
CA ALA A 65 -11.68 -0.55 -23.41
C ALA A 65 -10.24 -0.11 -23.11
N LYS A 66 -9.75 0.99 -23.70
CA LYS A 66 -8.42 1.54 -23.36
C LYS A 66 -8.34 2.02 -21.91
N THR A 67 -9.47 2.43 -21.31
CA THR A 67 -9.55 2.84 -19.90
C THR A 67 -9.36 1.68 -18.93
N LEU A 68 -9.47 0.42 -19.38
CA LEU A 68 -9.18 -0.77 -18.57
C LEU A 68 -7.67 -1.08 -18.48
N ILE A 69 -6.86 -0.57 -19.41
CA ILE A 69 -5.42 -0.88 -19.49
C ILE A 69 -4.70 -0.58 -18.16
N PRO A 70 -4.92 0.56 -17.49
CA PRO A 70 -4.30 0.86 -16.19
C PRO A 70 -4.70 -0.14 -15.10
N SER A 71 -5.97 -0.51 -15.02
CA SER A 71 -6.48 -1.52 -14.06
C SER A 71 -5.89 -2.90 -14.33
N ILE A 72 -5.76 -3.31 -15.59
CA ILE A 72 -5.11 -4.56 -15.97
C ILE A 72 -3.62 -4.51 -15.59
N LYS A 73 -2.91 -3.42 -15.89
CA LYS A 73 -1.49 -3.24 -15.50
C LYS A 73 -1.29 -3.32 -13.99
N CYS A 74 -2.16 -2.65 -13.22
CA CYS A 74 -2.14 -2.72 -11.77
C CYS A 74 -2.36 -4.16 -11.28
N GLY A 75 -3.40 -4.84 -11.76
CA GLY A 75 -3.67 -6.24 -11.41
C GLY A 75 -2.53 -7.20 -11.77
N LEU A 76 -1.90 -7.03 -12.93
CA LEU A 76 -0.74 -7.82 -13.35
C LEU A 76 0.51 -7.53 -12.49
N SER A 77 0.73 -6.27 -12.10
CA SER A 77 1.84 -5.86 -11.23
C SER A 77 1.68 -6.40 -9.80
N LEU A 78 0.46 -6.35 -9.26
CA LEU A 78 0.12 -6.97 -7.98
C LEU A 78 0.30 -8.49 -8.02
N GLY A 79 -0.23 -9.13 -9.06
CA GLY A 79 -0.15 -10.58 -9.24
C GLY A 79 -0.68 -11.33 -8.02
N LYS A 80 0.18 -12.12 -7.37
CA LYS A 80 -0.19 -12.85 -6.14
C LYS A 80 -0.47 -11.95 -4.93
N ASN A 81 -0.09 -10.67 -4.97
CA ASN A 81 -0.25 -9.73 -3.87
C ASN A 81 -1.58 -8.97 -3.87
N ILE A 82 -2.54 -9.36 -4.72
CA ILE A 82 -3.89 -8.78 -4.73
C ILE A 82 -4.58 -8.86 -3.36
N PRO A 83 -4.53 -10.00 -2.61
CA PRO A 83 -5.14 -10.07 -1.28
C PRO A 83 -4.51 -9.10 -0.28
N GLU A 84 -3.17 -9.00 -0.26
CA GLU A 84 -2.44 -8.07 0.60
C GLU A 84 -2.71 -6.61 0.23
N PHE A 85 -2.83 -6.32 -1.07
CA PHE A 85 -3.26 -5.00 -1.55
C PHE A 85 -4.67 -4.65 -1.07
N TYR A 86 -5.63 -5.57 -1.23
CA TYR A 86 -6.98 -5.36 -0.75
C TYR A 86 -7.04 -5.18 0.77
N GLU A 87 -6.24 -5.95 1.51
CA GLU A 87 -6.17 -5.81 2.96
C GLU A 87 -5.55 -4.47 3.36
N ILE A 88 -4.46 -4.02 2.75
CA ILE A 88 -3.82 -2.76 3.15
C ILE A 88 -4.73 -1.56 2.93
N ILE A 89 -5.50 -1.54 1.84
CA ILE A 89 -6.37 -0.40 1.55
C ILE A 89 -7.67 -0.39 2.39
N THR A 90 -8.09 -1.53 2.96
CA THR A 90 -9.37 -1.64 3.68
C THR A 90 -9.21 -1.84 5.19
N ALA A 91 -8.14 -2.48 5.64
CA ALA A 91 -7.97 -2.84 7.04
C ALA A 91 -7.42 -1.69 7.90
N PRO A 92 -7.59 -1.79 9.23
CA PRO A 92 -6.82 -0.99 10.17
C PRO A 92 -5.32 -1.24 10.02
N ILE A 93 -4.50 -0.19 10.05
CA ILE A 93 -3.05 -0.36 9.95
C ILE A 93 -2.49 -1.18 11.11
N MET A 94 -3.07 -1.04 12.31
CA MET A 94 -2.66 -1.83 13.47
C MET A 94 -2.83 -3.34 13.28
N LYS A 95 -3.83 -3.78 12.50
CA LYS A 95 -4.01 -5.19 12.17
C LYS A 95 -2.83 -5.72 11.37
N ILE A 96 -2.34 -4.93 10.42
CA ILE A 96 -1.24 -5.28 9.53
C ILE A 96 0.07 -5.27 10.32
N LEU A 97 0.33 -4.18 11.05
CA LEU A 97 1.57 -4.04 11.84
C LEU A 97 1.69 -5.10 12.92
N ALA A 98 0.59 -5.51 13.57
CA ALA A 98 0.60 -6.56 14.58
C ALA A 98 0.92 -7.96 14.01
N ARG A 99 0.69 -8.19 12.71
CA ARG A 99 1.08 -9.44 12.04
C ARG A 99 2.58 -9.46 11.70
N TRP A 100 3.15 -8.29 11.42
CA TRP A 100 4.54 -8.16 10.98
C TRP A 100 5.53 -7.99 12.13
N PHE A 101 5.15 -7.26 13.18
CA PHE A 101 6.08 -6.78 14.20
C PHE A 101 5.59 -7.04 15.61
N GLU A 102 6.53 -7.35 16.51
CA GLU A 102 6.26 -7.56 17.93
C GLU A 102 6.58 -6.32 18.78
N SER A 103 7.53 -5.48 18.35
CA SER A 103 7.98 -4.32 19.11
C SER A 103 6.98 -3.15 19.03
N GLU A 104 6.46 -2.76 20.20
CA GLU A 104 5.56 -1.60 20.34
C GLU A 104 6.18 -0.30 19.78
N PRO A 105 7.47 0.02 20.00
CA PRO A 105 8.06 1.23 19.43
C PRO A 105 8.02 1.26 17.89
N LEU A 106 8.27 0.14 17.21
CA LEU A 106 8.20 0.07 15.75
C LEU A 106 6.76 0.22 15.26
N LYS A 107 5.82 -0.50 15.89
CA LYS A 107 4.39 -0.40 15.54
C LYS A 107 3.87 1.02 15.73
N ALA A 108 4.22 1.70 16.83
CA ALA A 108 3.80 3.07 17.09
C ALA A 108 4.38 4.06 16.05
N THR A 109 5.66 3.91 15.71
CA THR A 109 6.31 4.73 14.67
C THR A 109 5.62 4.56 13.31
N LEU A 110 5.40 3.34 12.84
CA LEU A 110 4.74 3.09 11.55
C LEU A 110 3.24 3.42 11.56
N ALA A 111 2.56 3.23 12.69
CA ALA A 111 1.15 3.60 12.84
C ALA A 111 0.93 5.11 12.73
N THR A 112 1.94 5.90 13.11
CA THR A 112 1.92 7.36 12.98
C THR A 112 1.82 7.75 11.50
N ASP A 113 2.60 7.13 10.62
CA ASP A 113 2.49 7.32 9.16
C ASP A 113 1.14 6.83 8.61
N GLY A 114 0.49 5.87 9.27
CA GLY A 114 -0.86 5.42 8.95
C GLY A 114 -1.99 6.37 9.37
N VAL A 115 -1.69 7.49 10.03
CA VAL A 115 -2.71 8.46 10.47
C VAL A 115 -2.32 9.92 10.27
N ILE A 116 -1.05 10.24 10.02
CA ILE A 116 -0.61 11.62 9.76
C ILE A 116 -1.45 12.23 8.63
N GLY A 117 -1.96 13.45 8.86
CA GLY A 117 -2.77 14.17 7.89
C GLY A 117 -4.20 13.66 7.70
N ALA A 118 -4.60 12.60 8.40
CA ALA A 118 -5.95 12.03 8.35
C ALA A 118 -6.66 12.13 9.71
N MET A 119 -7.96 12.45 9.71
CA MET A 119 -8.79 12.42 10.92
C MET A 119 -9.24 10.97 11.24
N THR A 120 -8.26 10.07 11.44
CA THR A 120 -8.50 8.65 11.66
C THR A 120 -7.60 8.07 12.75
N SER A 121 -8.05 7.00 13.40
CA SER A 121 -7.26 6.23 14.36
C SER A 121 -6.51 5.09 13.67
N PRO A 122 -5.34 4.65 14.17
CA PRO A 122 -4.63 3.49 13.62
C PRO A 122 -5.45 2.19 13.63
N SER A 123 -6.51 2.14 14.46
CA SER A 123 -7.43 1.01 14.58
C SER A 123 -8.69 1.15 13.71
N ASN A 124 -8.87 2.26 13.00
CA ASN A 124 -9.99 2.44 12.10
C ASN A 124 -9.74 1.73 10.75
N PRO A 125 -10.76 1.12 10.13
CA PRO A 125 -10.68 0.63 8.75
C PRO A 125 -10.20 1.73 7.79
N GLY A 126 -9.39 1.35 6.80
CA GLY A 126 -8.81 2.27 5.81
C GLY A 126 -7.57 3.04 6.26
N SER A 127 -7.15 2.97 7.53
CA SER A 127 -5.89 3.59 7.96
C SER A 127 -4.65 2.96 7.31
N GLY A 128 -4.72 1.69 6.88
CA GLY A 128 -3.65 1.07 6.08
C GLY A 128 -3.41 1.75 4.73
N TYR A 129 -4.46 2.32 4.11
CA TYR A 129 -4.32 3.10 2.87
C TYR A 129 -3.49 4.37 3.11
N VAL A 130 -3.65 5.04 4.26
CA VAL A 130 -2.90 6.26 4.59
C VAL A 130 -1.41 5.98 4.71
N LEU A 131 -1.03 4.82 5.28
CA LEU A 131 0.38 4.40 5.27
C LEU A 131 0.87 4.20 3.83
N LEU A 132 0.11 3.46 3.02
CA LEU A 132 0.50 3.20 1.64
C LEU A 132 0.62 4.50 0.83
N HIS A 133 -0.25 5.48 1.08
CA HIS A 133 -0.21 6.81 0.46
C HIS A 133 1.12 7.52 0.76
N HIS A 134 1.62 7.50 1.99
CA HIS A 134 2.92 8.09 2.31
C HIS A 134 4.11 7.40 1.61
N VAL A 135 3.98 6.12 1.25
CA VAL A 135 4.99 5.40 0.47
C VAL A 135 4.96 5.79 -1.01
N MET A 136 3.81 6.25 -1.53
CA MET A 136 3.67 6.66 -2.93
C MET A 136 4.35 8.00 -3.24
N GLY A 137 4.51 8.87 -2.24
CA GLY A 137 4.97 10.25 -2.41
C GLY A 137 3.83 11.22 -2.56
#